data_AF-A0AAU1U1C5-F1
#
_entry.id   AF-A0AAU1U1C5-F1
#
_cell.length_a   1.000
_cell.length_b   1.000
_cell.length_c   1.000
_cell.angle_alpha   90.00
_cell.angle_beta   90.00
_cell.angle_gamma   90.00
#
_symmetry.space_group_name_H-M   'P 1'
#
loop_
_entity.id
_entity.type
_entity.pdbx_description
1 polymer ?
#
loop_
_entity_poly.entity_id
_entity_poly.type
_entity_poly.pdbx_seq_one_letter_code
_entity_poly.pdbx_strand_id
1 'polypeptide(L)'
;MYVLAYAGDYFSSRHSRIEFISFEYRVASLAWLRTKIEKDVDSEVSELRATRAAGTHRVEGWEGESDQALDESVFMLDSDIRQISAGVIIVAAVAALESLMNQMLDQPGDDSLHRAGLTRKAHKLATRWSAAVDSSVFDEHVGWLRERRNSFAHRLIDDVDPQWRNHVPDWDFDGAAADEALVRVGEVAWMLEEGWEQQLQRAGR
;
A
#
# COMPACT_ATOMS: atom_id res chain seq x y z
N MET A 1 15.36 -12.45 12.73
CA MET A 1 14.84 -11.12 12.35
C MET A 1 14.68 -11.08 10.82
N TYR A 2 13.76 -11.86 10.26
CA TYR A 2 13.69 -12.12 8.80
C TYR A 2 12.94 -11.01 8.04
N VAL A 3 11.92 -10.42 8.67
CA VAL A 3 11.05 -9.42 8.04
C VAL A 3 11.68 -8.03 8.02
N LEU A 4 12.46 -7.64 9.04
CA LEU A 4 13.07 -6.30 9.11
C LEU A 4 14.11 -6.02 8.03
N ALA A 5 14.67 -7.04 7.37
CA ALA A 5 15.53 -6.85 6.21
C ALA A 5 14.80 -6.12 5.07
N TYR A 6 13.47 -6.21 5.01
CA TYR A 6 12.63 -5.53 4.04
C TYR A 6 12.20 -4.12 4.48
N ALA A 7 12.51 -3.71 5.72
CA ALA A 7 12.16 -2.38 6.22
C ALA A 7 13.13 -1.31 5.70
N GLY A 8 14.41 -1.67 5.57
CA GLY A 8 15.51 -0.72 5.36
C GLY A 8 15.36 0.17 4.13
N ASP A 9 14.67 -0.32 3.11
CA ASP A 9 14.44 0.42 1.86
C ASP A 9 13.28 1.44 1.96
N TYR A 10 12.44 1.34 3.00
CA TYR A 10 11.22 2.15 3.13
C TYR A 10 11.16 2.95 4.43
N PHE A 11 11.48 2.36 5.58
CA PHE A 11 11.43 3.02 6.88
C PHE A 11 12.31 2.30 7.91
N SER A 12 13.08 3.06 8.69
CA SER A 12 13.75 2.57 9.89
C SER A 12 13.72 3.65 10.97
N SER A 13 13.23 3.30 12.16
CA SER A 13 13.10 4.26 13.26
C SER A 13 14.48 4.70 13.74
N ARG A 14 14.71 6.01 13.75
CA ARG A 14 15.97 6.60 14.19
C ARG A 14 16.06 6.77 15.69
N HIS A 15 14.92 7.02 16.33
CA HIS A 15 14.84 7.36 17.75
C HIS A 15 14.31 6.21 18.61
N SER A 16 14.07 5.03 18.01
CA SER A 16 13.62 3.81 18.69
C SER A 16 12.36 4.05 19.54
N ARG A 17 11.46 4.92 19.06
CA ARG A 17 10.17 5.18 19.68
C ARG A 17 9.23 4.03 19.37
N ILE A 18 8.47 3.57 20.36
CA ILE A 18 7.73 2.30 20.25
C ILE A 18 6.66 2.32 19.15
N GLU A 19 6.07 3.48 18.89
CA GLU A 19 5.10 3.75 17.83
C GLU A 19 5.73 3.55 16.45
N PHE A 20 6.94 4.11 16.27
CA PHE A 20 7.69 4.03 15.02
C PHE A 20 8.31 2.66 14.80
N ILE A 21 8.78 1.99 15.86
CA ILE A 21 9.20 0.58 15.78
C ILE A 21 8.02 -0.30 15.34
N SER A 22 6.83 -0.08 15.90
CA SER A 22 5.63 -0.83 15.51
C SER A 22 5.24 -0.58 14.05
N PHE A 23 5.38 0.67 13.59
CA PHE A 23 5.17 1.03 12.19
C PHE A 23 6.22 0.40 11.26
N GLU A 24 7.51 0.42 11.63
CA GLU A 24 8.60 -0.23 10.91
C GLU A 24 8.30 -1.72 10.65
N TYR A 25 7.89 -2.46 11.69
CA TYR A 25 7.49 -3.85 11.53
C TYR A 25 6.34 -4.06 10.54
N ARG A 26 5.36 -3.13 10.50
CA ARG A 26 4.23 -3.22 9.57
C ARG A 26 4.67 -2.96 8.13
N VAL A 27 5.46 -1.90 7.90
CA VAL A 27 6.02 -1.61 6.56
C VAL A 27 6.87 -2.77 6.07
N ALA A 28 7.74 -3.30 6.92
CA ALA A 28 8.57 -4.46 6.62
C ALA A 28 7.74 -5.70 6.25
N SER A 29 6.64 -5.94 6.98
CA SER A 29 5.72 -7.06 6.70
C SER A 29 4.99 -6.89 5.38
N LEU A 30 4.59 -5.65 5.04
CA LEU A 30 3.93 -5.34 3.78
C LEU A 30 4.88 -5.45 2.59
N ALA A 31 6.11 -4.97 2.74
CA ALA A 31 7.18 -5.13 1.74
C ALA A 31 7.45 -6.61 1.46
N TRP A 32 7.64 -7.41 2.51
CA TRP A 32 7.79 -8.86 2.38
C TRP A 32 6.59 -9.52 1.68
N LEU A 33 5.37 -9.16 2.09
CA LEU A 33 4.14 -9.72 1.53
C LEU A 33 4.02 -9.40 0.03
N ARG A 34 4.30 -8.15 -0.36
CA ARG A 34 4.30 -7.72 -1.76
C ARG A 34 5.25 -8.58 -2.59
N THR A 35 6.52 -8.69 -2.19
CA THR A 35 7.52 -9.50 -2.91
C THR A 35 7.09 -10.97 -2.99
N LYS A 36 6.48 -11.50 -1.92
CA LYS A 36 6.00 -12.88 -1.90
C LYS A 36 4.87 -13.11 -2.89
N ILE A 37 3.88 -12.21 -2.93
CA ILE A 37 2.78 -12.26 -3.89
C ILE A 37 3.30 -12.18 -5.33
N GLU A 38 4.14 -11.19 -5.65
CA GLU A 38 4.69 -11.01 -7.00
C GLU A 38 5.39 -12.29 -7.48
N LYS A 39 6.25 -12.86 -6.63
CA LYS A 39 6.96 -14.10 -6.93
C LYS A 39 6.03 -15.29 -7.13
N ASP A 40 4.99 -15.41 -6.31
CA ASP A 40 4.06 -16.54 -6.38
C ASP A 40 3.20 -16.44 -7.64
N VAL A 41 2.73 -15.24 -8.01
CA VAL A 41 2.03 -15.02 -9.29
C VAL A 41 2.94 -15.34 -10.48
N ASP A 42 4.20 -14.90 -10.46
CA ASP A 42 5.16 -15.20 -11.52
C ASP A 42 5.40 -16.72 -11.69
N SER A 43 5.45 -17.45 -10.57
CA SER A 43 5.61 -18.91 -10.54
C SER A 43 4.40 -19.58 -11.19
N GLU A 44 3.19 -19.25 -10.72
CA GLU A 44 1.93 -19.84 -11.22
C GLU A 44 1.73 -19.55 -12.72
N VAL A 45 1.97 -18.31 -13.15
CA VAL A 45 1.90 -17.95 -14.59
C VAL A 45 2.92 -18.75 -15.41
N SER A 46 4.12 -18.97 -14.88
CA SER A 46 5.15 -19.77 -15.55
C SER A 46 4.74 -21.24 -15.66
N GLU A 47 4.12 -21.80 -14.62
CA GLU A 47 3.62 -23.18 -14.61
C GLU A 47 2.46 -23.39 -15.60
N LEU A 48 1.53 -22.44 -15.68
CA LEU A 48 0.45 -22.48 -16.68
C LEU A 48 0.98 -22.36 -18.11
N ARG A 49 1.99 -21.50 -18.34
CA ARG A 49 2.66 -21.39 -19.65
C ARG A 49 3.40 -22.68 -20.01
N ALA A 50 4.02 -23.35 -19.05
CA ALA A 50 4.66 -24.65 -19.27
C ALA A 50 3.63 -25.74 -19.58
N THR A 51 2.50 -25.75 -18.87
CA THR A 51 1.35 -26.62 -19.14
C THR A 51 0.85 -26.46 -20.58
N ARG A 52 0.70 -25.20 -21.04
CA ARG A 52 0.33 -24.87 -22.42
C ARG A 52 1.30 -25.45 -23.43
N ALA A 53 2.60 -25.23 -23.21
CA ALA A 53 3.65 -25.70 -24.10
C ALA A 53 3.72 -27.23 -24.18
N ALA A 54 3.44 -27.92 -23.07
CA ALA A 54 3.37 -29.37 -23.01
C ALA A 54 2.08 -29.95 -23.59
N GLY A 55 1.03 -29.13 -23.77
CA GLY A 55 -0.28 -29.56 -24.27
C GLY A 55 -1.06 -30.44 -23.29
N THR A 56 -0.61 -30.52 -22.04
CA THR A 56 -1.15 -31.45 -21.02
C THR A 56 -2.53 -31.03 -20.49
N HIS A 57 -2.96 -29.80 -20.75
CA HIS A 57 -4.29 -29.31 -20.41
C HIS A 57 -5.38 -29.73 -21.41
N ARG A 58 -5.01 -30.20 -22.61
CA ARG A 58 -5.98 -30.49 -23.67
C ARG A 58 -6.75 -31.79 -23.40
N VAL A 59 -8.07 -31.69 -23.46
CA VAL A 59 -8.98 -32.83 -23.38
C VAL A 59 -9.52 -33.14 -24.78
N GLU A 60 -9.48 -34.41 -25.18
CA GLU A 60 -9.97 -34.86 -26.48
C GLU A 60 -11.45 -34.51 -26.68
N GLY A 61 -11.77 -33.82 -27.77
CA GLY A 61 -13.12 -33.33 -28.09
C GLY A 61 -13.55 -32.04 -27.36
N TRP A 62 -12.65 -31.44 -26.57
CA TRP A 62 -12.84 -30.19 -25.82
C TRP A 62 -11.61 -29.29 -25.92
N GLU A 63 -10.84 -29.40 -27.00
CA GLU A 63 -9.55 -28.74 -27.11
C GLU A 63 -9.70 -27.21 -27.10
N GLY A 64 -10.77 -26.68 -27.70
CA GLY A 64 -11.06 -25.25 -27.73
C GLY A 64 -11.38 -24.68 -26.34
N GLU A 65 -12.28 -25.33 -25.61
CA GLU A 65 -12.66 -24.94 -24.26
C GLU A 65 -11.49 -25.10 -23.27
N SER A 66 -10.68 -26.14 -23.44
CA SER A 66 -9.49 -26.38 -22.63
C SER A 66 -8.43 -25.30 -22.85
N ASP A 67 -8.17 -24.92 -24.12
CA ASP A 67 -7.26 -23.83 -24.46
C ASP A 67 -7.77 -22.49 -23.91
N GLN A 68 -9.09 -22.23 -24.03
CA GLN A 68 -9.74 -21.02 -23.50
C GLN A 68 -9.63 -20.94 -21.97
N ALA A 69 -9.95 -22.00 -21.25
CA ALA A 69 -9.89 -22.02 -19.79
C ALA A 69 -8.46 -21.74 -19.26
N LEU A 70 -7.45 -22.26 -19.96
CA LEU A 70 -6.05 -21.98 -19.63
C LEU A 70 -5.69 -20.51 -19.90
N ASP A 71 -6.13 -19.95 -21.03
CA ASP A 71 -5.91 -18.54 -21.36
C ASP A 71 -6.59 -17.59 -20.38
N GLU A 72 -7.82 -17.90 -19.97
CA GLU A 72 -8.54 -17.15 -18.92
C GLU A 72 -7.81 -17.21 -17.57
N SER A 73 -7.27 -18.37 -17.20
CA SER A 73 -6.51 -18.54 -15.96
C SER A 73 -5.22 -17.71 -15.95
N VAL A 74 -4.46 -17.74 -17.07
CA VAL A 74 -3.25 -16.92 -17.23
C VAL A 74 -3.62 -15.44 -17.19
N PHE A 75 -4.67 -15.03 -17.90
CA PHE A 75 -5.12 -13.64 -17.91
C PHE A 75 -5.50 -13.17 -16.51
N MET A 76 -6.35 -13.89 -15.79
CA MET A 76 -6.79 -13.55 -14.43
C MET A 76 -5.62 -13.38 -13.46
N LEU A 77 -4.61 -14.27 -13.53
CA LEU A 77 -3.41 -14.17 -12.71
C LEU A 77 -2.56 -12.94 -13.06
N ASP A 78 -2.38 -12.66 -14.35
CA ASP A 78 -1.48 -11.62 -14.83
C ASP A 78 -2.14 -10.21 -14.84
N SER A 79 -3.48 -10.12 -14.77
CA SER A 79 -4.23 -8.87 -14.60
C SER A 79 -4.76 -8.73 -13.18
N ASP A 80 -5.91 -9.35 -12.90
CA ASP A 80 -6.77 -9.01 -11.78
C ASP A 80 -6.07 -9.28 -10.46
N ILE A 81 -5.43 -10.45 -10.34
CA ILE A 81 -4.73 -10.83 -9.10
C ILE A 81 -3.55 -9.89 -8.83
N ARG A 82 -2.76 -9.51 -9.83
CA ARG A 82 -1.67 -8.53 -9.65
C ARG A 82 -2.20 -7.17 -9.23
N GLN A 83 -3.24 -6.69 -9.89
CA GLN A 83 -3.77 -5.36 -9.65
C GLN A 83 -4.50 -5.25 -8.30
N ILE A 84 -5.29 -6.26 -7.96
CA ILE A 84 -5.97 -6.36 -6.67
C ILE A 84 -4.93 -6.45 -5.55
N SER A 85 -3.91 -7.30 -5.71
CA SER A 85 -2.89 -7.45 -4.67
C SER A 85 -2.07 -6.18 -4.47
N ALA A 86 -1.68 -5.48 -5.53
CA ALA A 86 -1.04 -4.17 -5.43
C ALA A 86 -1.92 -3.16 -4.67
N GLY A 87 -3.20 -3.07 -5.02
CA GLY A 87 -4.15 -2.20 -4.32
C GLY A 87 -4.33 -2.55 -2.84
N VAL A 88 -4.35 -3.84 -2.49
CA VAL A 88 -4.39 -4.29 -1.08
C VAL A 88 -3.16 -3.82 -0.31
N ILE A 89 -1.96 -3.89 -0.90
CA ILE A 89 -0.73 -3.39 -0.27
C ILE A 89 -0.83 -1.87 -0.03
N ILE A 90 -1.31 -1.11 -1.00
CA ILE A 90 -1.48 0.35 -0.87
C ILE A 90 -2.44 0.69 0.27
N VAL A 91 -3.61 0.06 0.32
CA VAL A 91 -4.61 0.30 1.37
C VAL A 91 -4.05 -0.08 2.75
N ALA A 92 -3.34 -1.20 2.84
CA ALA A 92 -2.74 -1.65 4.09
C ALA A 92 -1.61 -0.71 4.56
N ALA A 93 -0.80 -0.18 3.64
CA ALA A 93 0.22 0.82 3.94
C ALA A 93 -0.40 2.11 4.47
N VAL A 94 -1.47 2.60 3.84
CA VAL A 94 -2.22 3.77 4.31
C VAL A 94 -2.80 3.53 5.70
N ALA A 95 -3.39 2.36 5.93
CA ALA A 95 -3.95 2.00 7.25
C ALA A 95 -2.86 1.92 8.34
N ALA A 96 -1.68 1.41 8.01
CA ALA A 96 -0.54 1.40 8.91
C ALA A 96 -0.12 2.83 9.30
N LEU A 97 -0.08 3.73 8.32
CA LEU A 97 0.23 5.15 8.54
C LEU A 97 -0.85 5.86 9.36
N GLU A 98 -2.13 5.65 9.06
CA GLU A 98 -3.24 6.20 9.85
C GLU A 98 -3.20 5.70 11.30
N SER A 99 -2.79 4.44 11.51
CA SER A 99 -2.60 3.89 12.85
C SER A 99 -1.40 4.50 13.57
N LEU A 100 -0.30 4.79 12.88
CA LEU A 100 0.81 5.55 13.46
C LEU A 100 0.32 6.93 13.88
N MET A 101 -0.34 7.67 12.98
CA MET A 101 -0.90 8.99 13.30
C MET A 101 -1.88 8.97 14.47
N ASN A 102 -2.67 7.90 14.65
CA ASN A 102 -3.52 7.75 15.84
C ASN A 102 -2.73 7.68 17.14
N GLN A 103 -1.61 6.95 17.15
CA GLN A 103 -0.73 6.88 18.33
C GLN A 103 -0.08 8.22 18.63
N MET A 104 0.11 9.06 17.61
CA MET A 104 0.69 10.40 17.71
C MET A 104 -0.32 11.51 18.06
N LEU A 105 -1.61 11.21 17.94
CA LEU A 105 -2.73 12.10 18.25
C LEU A 105 -3.36 11.71 19.59
N ASP A 106 -2.56 11.69 20.65
CA ASP A 106 -2.94 11.22 22.00
C ASP A 106 -3.14 12.37 23.01
N GLN A 107 -3.06 13.64 22.57
CA GLN A 107 -3.17 14.81 23.45
C GLN A 107 -4.64 15.14 23.78
N PRO A 108 -4.90 15.82 24.92
CA PRO A 108 -6.24 16.31 25.24
C PRO A 108 -6.86 17.12 24.09
N GLY A 109 -8.03 16.67 23.60
CA GLY A 109 -8.74 17.28 22.47
C GLY A 109 -8.54 16.58 21.12
N ASP A 110 -7.66 15.57 21.03
CA ASP A 110 -7.44 14.80 19.80
C ASP A 110 -8.43 13.64 19.60
N ASP A 111 -9.28 13.32 20.58
CA ASP A 111 -10.21 12.15 20.54
C ASP A 111 -11.06 12.10 19.26
N SER A 112 -11.52 13.26 18.79
CA SER A 112 -12.34 13.35 17.57
C SER A 112 -11.57 13.00 16.29
N LEU A 113 -10.23 13.08 16.32
CA LEU A 113 -9.36 12.80 15.18
C LEU A 113 -9.04 11.32 15.02
N HIS A 114 -9.21 10.50 16.06
CA HIS A 114 -8.98 9.04 15.95
C HIS A 114 -9.89 8.40 14.91
N ARG A 115 -11.11 8.92 14.78
CA ARG A 115 -12.12 8.52 13.77
C ARG A 115 -12.03 9.31 12.47
N ALA A 116 -11.15 10.30 12.37
CA ALA A 116 -10.98 11.06 11.14
C ALA A 116 -10.16 10.27 10.11
N GLY A 117 -10.30 10.64 8.83
CA GLY A 117 -9.47 10.07 7.77
C GLY A 117 -8.08 10.71 7.70
N LEU A 118 -7.19 10.04 6.95
CA LEU A 118 -5.77 10.37 6.74
C LEU A 118 -5.50 11.86 6.63
N THR A 119 -6.17 12.56 5.71
CA THR A 119 -5.93 14.00 5.44
C THR A 119 -6.13 14.88 6.67
N ARG A 120 -7.17 14.63 7.48
CA ARG A 120 -7.43 15.43 8.67
C ARG A 120 -6.40 15.18 9.76
N LYS A 121 -5.95 13.93 9.91
CA LYS A 121 -4.89 13.55 10.86
C LYS A 121 -3.56 14.17 10.46
N ALA A 122 -3.19 13.98 9.20
CA ALA A 122 -2.01 14.56 8.57
C ALA A 122 -1.95 16.08 8.77
N HIS A 123 -3.02 16.80 8.41
CA HIS A 123 -3.07 18.26 8.57
C HIS A 123 -2.88 18.70 10.03
N LYS A 124 -3.49 18.00 10.99
CA LYS A 124 -3.31 18.31 12.42
C LYS A 124 -1.85 18.15 12.85
N LEU A 125 -1.21 17.05 12.47
CA LEU A 125 0.19 16.76 12.83
C LEU A 125 1.17 17.72 12.14
N ALA A 126 0.98 18.00 10.85
CA ALA A 126 1.76 19.00 10.12
C ALA A 126 1.65 20.40 10.75
N THR A 127 0.45 20.79 11.17
CA THR A 127 0.25 22.07 11.89
C THR A 127 0.95 22.07 13.24
N ARG A 128 0.89 20.94 13.98
CA ARG A 128 1.52 20.78 15.30
C ARG A 128 3.04 20.86 15.22
N TRP A 129 3.64 20.37 14.14
CA TRP A 129 5.10 20.34 13.94
C TRP A 129 5.56 21.10 12.70
N SER A 130 4.94 22.26 12.46
CA SER A 130 5.21 23.10 11.28
C SER A 130 6.66 23.56 11.15
N ALA A 131 7.45 23.53 12.23
CA ALA A 131 8.87 23.86 12.21
C ALA A 131 9.77 22.69 11.73
N ALA A 132 9.26 21.46 11.70
CA ALA A 132 10.00 20.25 11.40
C ALA A 132 9.53 19.58 10.10
N VAL A 133 8.26 19.78 9.73
CA VAL A 133 7.62 19.17 8.58
C VAL A 133 7.54 20.18 7.44
N ASP A 134 8.12 19.85 6.28
CA ASP A 134 7.83 20.58 5.04
C ASP A 134 6.40 20.25 4.61
N SER A 135 5.48 21.20 4.82
CA SER A 135 4.06 20.98 4.55
C SER A 135 3.76 20.66 3.08
N SER A 136 4.55 21.19 2.13
CA SER A 136 4.29 20.94 0.71
C SER A 136 4.59 19.49 0.35
N VAL A 137 5.75 18.99 0.77
CA VAL A 137 6.17 17.60 0.50
C VAL A 137 5.28 16.62 1.25
N PHE A 138 4.95 16.95 2.51
CA PHE A 138 4.08 16.14 3.34
C PHE A 138 2.67 16.01 2.74
N ASP A 139 2.06 17.13 2.31
CA ASP A 139 0.74 17.13 1.70
C ASP A 139 0.72 16.42 0.34
N GLU A 140 1.83 16.46 -0.43
CA GLU A 140 1.97 15.71 -1.68
C GLU A 140 1.88 14.19 -1.43
N HIS A 141 2.67 13.66 -0.49
CA HIS A 141 2.65 12.24 -0.17
C HIS A 141 1.28 11.80 0.36
N VAL A 142 0.69 12.57 1.27
CA VAL A 142 -0.64 12.28 1.84
C VAL A 142 -1.74 12.36 0.79
N GLY A 143 -1.68 13.35 -0.10
CA GLY A 143 -2.61 13.53 -1.21
C GLY A 143 -2.61 12.33 -2.15
N TRP A 144 -1.42 11.92 -2.58
CA TRP A 144 -1.23 10.75 -3.44
C TRP A 144 -1.77 9.47 -2.79
N LEU A 145 -1.41 9.21 -1.52
CA LEU A 145 -1.84 8.01 -0.78
C LEU A 145 -3.37 7.95 -0.64
N ARG A 146 -4.00 9.08 -0.33
CA ARG A 146 -5.45 9.21 -0.25
C ARG A 146 -6.11 8.90 -1.59
N GLU A 147 -5.61 9.48 -2.67
CA GLU A 147 -6.16 9.32 -4.01
C GLU A 147 -6.09 7.87 -4.47
N ARG A 148 -4.94 7.21 -4.26
CA ARG A 148 -4.76 5.80 -4.61
C ARG A 148 -5.66 4.87 -3.81
N ARG A 149 -5.73 5.03 -2.48
CA ARG A 149 -6.63 4.25 -1.63
C ARG A 149 -8.10 4.41 -2.06
N ASN A 150 -8.52 5.64 -2.34
CA ASN A 150 -9.90 5.91 -2.76
C ASN A 150 -10.19 5.35 -4.16
N SER A 151 -9.27 5.52 -5.11
CA SER A 151 -9.36 4.94 -6.46
C SER A 151 -9.54 3.42 -6.38
N PHE A 152 -8.75 2.74 -5.55
CA PHE A 152 -8.86 1.30 -5.37
C PHE A 152 -10.23 0.88 -4.82
N ALA A 153 -10.71 1.58 -3.79
CA ALA A 153 -12.02 1.29 -3.21
C ALA A 153 -13.16 1.45 -4.22
N HIS A 154 -13.14 2.51 -5.04
CA HIS A 154 -14.17 2.72 -6.07
C HIS A 154 -14.13 1.64 -7.16
N ARG A 155 -12.94 1.20 -7.58
CA ARG A 155 -12.80 0.15 -8.60
C ARG A 155 -13.20 -1.23 -8.08
N LEU A 156 -12.85 -1.56 -6.84
CA LEU A 156 -13.18 -2.85 -6.26
C LEU A 156 -14.70 -3.02 -5.99
N ILE A 157 -15.39 -1.92 -5.66
CA ILE A 157 -16.84 -1.93 -5.38
C ILE A 157 -17.67 -1.77 -6.67
N ASP A 158 -17.02 -1.60 -7.81
CA ASP A 158 -17.63 -1.37 -9.12
C ASP A 158 -18.57 -0.14 -9.13
N ASP A 159 -18.27 0.85 -8.28
CA ASP A 159 -18.93 2.17 -8.25
C ASP A 159 -18.35 3.06 -9.36
N VAL A 160 -18.21 2.47 -10.55
CA VAL A 160 -17.78 3.16 -11.76
C VAL A 160 -19.03 3.82 -12.33
N ASP A 161 -19.01 5.15 -12.37
CA ASP A 161 -20.08 5.98 -12.92
C ASP A 161 -20.59 5.39 -14.25
N PRO A 162 -21.93 5.24 -14.45
CA PRO A 162 -22.53 4.53 -15.59
C PRO A 162 -21.94 4.85 -16.98
N GLN A 163 -21.35 6.04 -17.14
CA GLN A 163 -20.65 6.47 -18.35
C GLN A 163 -19.35 5.69 -18.66
N TRP A 164 -18.80 4.94 -17.71
CA TRP A 164 -17.57 4.15 -17.86
C TRP A 164 -17.82 2.63 -17.97
N ARG A 165 -19.06 2.15 -17.89
CA ARG A 165 -19.41 0.70 -17.97
C ARG A 165 -18.91 -0.02 -19.22
N ASN A 166 -18.62 0.72 -20.29
CA ASN A 166 -18.13 0.18 -21.56
C ASN A 166 -16.60 0.15 -21.68
N HIS A 167 -15.88 0.62 -20.67
CA HIS A 167 -14.42 0.53 -20.60
C HIS A 167 -14.08 -0.30 -19.37
N VAL A 168 -13.47 -1.47 -19.56
CA VAL A 168 -12.81 -2.17 -18.45
C VAL A 168 -11.85 -1.14 -17.84
N PRO A 169 -12.04 -0.71 -16.58
CA PRO A 169 -11.20 0.32 -15.99
C PRO A 169 -9.76 -0.16 -16.06
N ASP A 170 -8.87 0.64 -16.66
CA ASP A 170 -7.44 0.36 -16.61
C ASP A 170 -7.02 0.46 -15.14
N TRP A 171 -6.75 -0.69 -14.52
CA TRP A 171 -6.28 -0.77 -13.15
C TRP A 171 -4.84 -0.24 -13.12
N ASP A 172 -4.67 1.04 -12.79
CA ASP A 172 -3.40 1.71 -12.52
C ASP A 172 -2.73 1.28 -11.20
N PHE A 173 -2.94 0.02 -10.81
CA PHE A 173 -2.37 -0.63 -9.65
C PHE A 173 -1.43 -1.72 -10.12
N ASP A 174 -0.13 -1.48 -10.03
CA ASP A 174 0.90 -2.46 -10.33
C ASP A 174 1.90 -2.57 -9.17
N GLY A 175 2.89 -3.44 -9.33
CA GLY A 175 3.95 -3.60 -8.33
C GLY A 175 4.70 -2.30 -8.04
N ALA A 176 4.84 -1.40 -9.03
CA ALA A 176 5.49 -0.11 -8.86
C ALA A 176 4.64 0.85 -8.02
N ALA A 177 3.32 0.89 -8.22
CA ALA A 177 2.41 1.68 -7.38
C ALA A 177 2.39 1.17 -5.93
N ALA A 178 2.45 -0.15 -5.72
CA ALA A 178 2.56 -0.72 -4.39
C ALA A 178 3.89 -0.36 -3.71
N ASP A 179 5.00 -0.38 -4.45
CA ASP A 179 6.32 0.06 -4.00
C ASP A 179 6.33 1.56 -3.63
N GLU A 180 5.82 2.41 -4.52
CA GLU A 180 5.72 3.86 -4.30
C GLU A 180 4.89 4.16 -3.05
N ALA A 181 3.82 3.41 -2.77
CA ALA A 181 3.05 3.58 -1.55
C ALA A 181 3.88 3.29 -0.30
N LEU A 182 4.70 2.24 -0.29
CA LEU A 182 5.59 1.91 0.82
C LEU A 182 6.65 3.00 1.04
N VAL A 183 7.24 3.52 -0.04
CA VAL A 183 8.17 4.65 0.01
C VAL A 183 7.49 5.89 0.60
N ARG A 184 6.32 6.28 0.06
CA ARG A 184 5.62 7.49 0.50
C ARG A 184 5.15 7.41 1.96
N VAL A 185 4.66 6.25 2.44
CA VAL A 185 4.32 6.13 3.88
C VAL A 185 5.57 6.19 4.76
N GLY A 186 6.70 5.70 4.27
CA GLY A 186 8.00 5.82 4.91
C GLY A 186 8.44 7.28 5.06
N GLU A 187 8.44 8.04 3.97
CA GLU A 187 8.77 9.47 3.95
C GLU A 187 7.90 10.28 4.92
N VAL A 188 6.58 10.04 4.90
CA VAL A 188 5.66 10.67 5.86
C VAL A 188 6.04 10.30 7.30
N ALA A 189 6.32 9.03 7.58
CA ALA A 189 6.72 8.59 8.91
C ALA A 189 8.05 9.21 9.37
N TRP A 190 9.02 9.43 8.49
CA TRP A 190 10.26 10.13 8.83
C TRP A 190 10.00 11.58 9.25
N MET A 191 9.22 12.32 8.45
CA MET A 191 8.87 13.70 8.78
C MET A 191 8.13 13.79 10.13
N LEU A 192 7.27 12.80 10.40
CA LEU A 192 6.53 12.66 11.66
C LEU A 192 7.46 12.32 12.85
N GLU A 193 8.45 11.45 12.67
CA GLU A 193 9.43 11.08 13.71
C GLU A 193 10.29 12.29 14.11
N GLU A 194 10.80 13.02 13.12
CA GLU A 194 11.61 14.22 13.34
C GLU A 194 10.78 15.34 14.00
N GLY A 195 9.52 15.51 13.58
CA GLY A 195 8.60 16.46 14.20
C GLY A 195 8.31 16.16 15.67
N TRP A 196 8.09 14.88 16.00
CA TRP A 196 7.94 14.45 17.38
C TRP A 196 9.20 14.75 18.20
N GLU A 197 10.36 14.33 17.71
CA GLU A 197 11.61 14.45 18.45
C GLU A 197 11.97 15.92 18.75
N GLN A 198 11.79 16.82 17.78
CA GLN A 198 11.99 18.26 17.99
C GLN A 198 11.03 18.83 19.06
N GLN A 199 9.79 18.36 19.13
CA GLN A 199 8.85 18.79 20.16
C GLN A 199 9.34 18.37 21.56
N LEU A 200 9.79 17.12 21.71
CA LEU A 200 10.29 16.62 22.99
C LEU A 200 11.52 17.39 23.47
N GLN A 201 12.45 17.69 22.56
CA GLN A 201 13.63 18.49 22.89
C GLN A 201 13.29 19.92 23.32
N ARG A 202 12.19 20.49 22.81
CA ARG A 202 11.70 21.81 23.23
C ARG A 202 10.97 21.76 24.57
N ALA A 203 10.23 20.68 24.86
CA ALA A 203 9.51 20.52 26.13
C ALA A 203 10.43 20.16 27.31
N GLY A 204 11.61 19.60 27.04
CA GLY A 204 12.64 19.31 28.05
C GLY A 204 13.57 20.48 28.38
N ARG A 205 13.35 21.66 27.78
CA ARG A 205 14.03 22.93 28.10
C ARG A 205 13.09 23.85 28.87
#